data_AF-A0A315VEQ3-F1
#
_entry.id   AF-A0A315VEQ3-F1
#
_cell.length_a   1.000
_cell.length_b   1.000
_cell.length_c   1.000
_cell.angle_alpha   90.00
_cell.angle_beta   90.00
_cell.angle_gamma   90.00
#
_symmetry.space_group_name_H-M   'P 1'
#
loop_
_entity.id
_entity.type
_entity.pdbx_description
1 polymer ?
#
loop_
_entity_poly.entity_id
_entity_poly.type
_entity_poly.pdbx_seq_one_letter_code
_entity_poly.pdbx_strand_id
1 'polypeptide(L)'
;TTNPNNKATDLYKDKLKDIEDELEKTNTSLIITEDNEHFQDQENEMPFKHCHRGELIQLFHQYCGKRFHAEMHGIHKNDWCVLKHIIRIYNNLTVCVELVTGLSDCYFPNTDVQDFFVYIHSTYFQNCTEIEELLKDAPTSLVVALTII
;
A
#
# COMPACT_ATOMS: atom_id res chain seq x y z
N THR A 1 45.40 45.19 10.83
CA THR A 1 45.01 44.27 9.74
C THR A 1 44.17 43.14 10.34
N THR A 2 42.88 43.36 10.51
CA THR A 2 41.94 42.34 11.02
C THR A 2 41.29 41.67 9.81
N ASN A 3 41.63 40.40 9.60
CA ASN A 3 41.21 39.60 8.44
C ASN A 3 39.70 39.32 8.53
N PRO A 4 38.85 39.88 7.63
CA PRO A 4 37.39 39.72 7.67
C PRO A 4 36.93 38.27 7.43
N ASN A 5 37.84 37.41 6.96
CA ASN A 5 37.52 36.04 6.57
C ASN A 5 37.38 35.08 7.76
N ASN A 6 37.83 35.40 8.97
CA ASN A 6 37.69 34.46 10.11
C ASN A 6 36.24 34.39 10.62
N LYS A 7 35.55 35.53 10.71
CA LYS A 7 34.23 35.65 11.31
C LYS A 7 33.15 34.95 10.48
N ALA A 8 33.29 34.97 9.15
CA ALA A 8 32.39 34.25 8.26
C ALA A 8 32.58 32.73 8.34
N THR A 9 33.82 32.27 8.50
CA THR A 9 34.15 30.85 8.66
C THR A 9 33.69 30.32 10.03
N ASP A 10 33.84 31.12 11.09
CA ASP A 10 33.38 30.76 12.42
C ASP A 10 31.85 30.69 12.48
N LEU A 11 31.16 31.65 11.87
CA LEU A 11 29.69 31.63 11.74
C LEU A 11 29.19 30.42 10.94
N TYR A 12 29.94 29.98 9.93
CA TYR A 12 29.59 28.81 9.12
C TYR A 12 29.80 27.51 9.91
N LYS A 13 30.85 27.44 10.72
CA LYS A 13 31.11 26.30 11.62
C LYS A 13 30.06 26.20 12.73
N ASP A 14 29.68 27.32 13.33
CA ASP A 14 28.65 27.35 14.36
C ASP A 14 27.31 26.88 13.79
N LYS A 15 26.94 27.36 12.59
CA LYS A 15 25.74 26.88 11.88
C LYS A 15 25.79 25.39 11.53
N LEU A 16 26.96 24.88 11.14
CA LEU A 16 27.11 23.46 10.82
C LEU A 16 26.94 22.60 12.07
N LYS A 17 27.51 23.07 13.19
CA LYS A 17 27.41 22.42 14.49
C LYS A 17 25.98 22.44 15.03
N ASP A 18 25.25 23.55 14.86
CA ASP A 18 23.83 23.62 15.21
C ASP A 18 22.99 22.62 14.40
N ILE A 19 23.30 22.43 13.11
CA ILE A 19 22.64 21.44 12.26
C ILE A 19 22.97 20.02 12.72
N GLU A 20 24.22 19.73 13.08
CA GLU A 20 24.65 18.43 13.61
C GLU A 20 23.99 18.12 14.96
N ASP A 21 23.94 19.09 15.87
CA ASP A 21 23.28 18.95 17.18
C ASP A 21 21.76 18.74 17.03
N GLU A 22 21.11 19.37 16.06
CA GLU A 22 19.69 19.14 15.75
C GLU A 22 19.46 17.77 15.08
N LEU A 23 20.36 17.33 14.20
CA LEU A 23 20.32 15.98 13.62
C LEU A 23 20.46 14.90 14.71
N GLU A 24 21.39 15.08 15.66
CA GLU A 24 21.58 14.16 16.78
C GLU A 24 20.36 14.11 17.72
N LYS A 25 19.69 15.26 17.96
CA LYS A 25 18.44 15.29 18.74
C LYS A 25 17.28 14.57 18.04
N THR A 26 17.22 14.60 16.71
CA THR A 26 16.20 13.85 15.94
C THR A 26 16.52 12.37 15.74
N ASN A 27 17.77 11.94 15.96
CA ASN A 27 18.24 10.57 15.71
C ASN A 27 17.90 9.56 16.83
N THR A 28 16.84 9.80 17.60
CA THR A 28 16.28 8.75 18.48
C THR A 28 15.03 8.06 17.92
N SER A 29 14.57 8.34 16.69
CA SER A 29 13.50 7.51 16.09
C SER A 29 13.38 7.45 14.56
N LEU A 30 14.40 7.81 13.78
CA LEU A 30 14.28 7.88 12.30
C LEU A 30 15.10 6.84 11.53
N ILE A 31 15.84 5.97 12.21
CA ILE A 31 16.45 4.79 11.59
C ILE A 31 15.44 3.65 11.66
N ILE A 32 14.77 3.39 10.55
CA ILE A 32 14.00 2.16 10.37
C ILE A 32 15.03 1.05 10.14
N THR A 33 15.39 0.34 11.20
CA THR A 33 16.17 -0.90 11.10
C THR A 33 15.28 -2.01 10.58
N GLU A 34 15.87 -3.04 9.96
CA GLU A 34 15.16 -4.26 9.57
C GLU A 34 14.37 -4.83 10.75
N ASP A 35 14.95 -4.77 11.96
CA ASP A 35 14.30 -5.23 13.19
C ASP A 35 13.08 -4.40 13.63
N ASN A 36 12.81 -3.26 12.99
CA ASN A 36 11.72 -2.36 13.35
C ASN A 36 10.41 -2.79 12.66
N GLU A 37 10.03 -4.03 12.92
CA GLU A 37 8.86 -4.75 12.36
C GLU A 37 7.53 -4.32 12.98
N HIS A 38 7.47 -3.11 13.55
CA HIS A 38 6.30 -2.63 14.28
C HIS A 38 5.04 -2.55 13.39
N PHE A 39 5.22 -2.41 12.07
CA PHE A 39 4.12 -2.49 11.11
C PHE A 39 3.47 -3.88 11.04
N GLN A 40 4.14 -4.94 11.50
CA GLN A 40 3.59 -6.29 11.62
C GLN A 40 2.79 -6.49 12.92
N ASP A 41 2.91 -5.58 13.88
CA ASP A 41 2.24 -5.63 15.19
C ASP A 41 0.82 -5.06 15.18
N GLN A 42 0.22 -4.83 14.00
CA GLN A 42 -1.15 -4.32 13.92
C GLN A 42 -2.16 -5.22 14.67
N GLU A 43 -1.88 -6.53 14.77
CA GLU A 43 -2.65 -7.47 15.62
C GLU A 43 -2.39 -7.32 17.13
N ASN A 44 -1.23 -6.79 17.53
CA ASN A 44 -0.82 -6.62 18.92
C ASN A 44 -1.29 -5.27 19.53
N GLU A 45 -1.36 -4.21 18.71
CA GLU A 45 -1.77 -2.87 19.17
C GLU A 45 -3.28 -2.65 19.18
N MET A 46 -4.01 -3.32 18.29
CA MET A 46 -5.48 -3.29 18.26
C MET A 46 -6.01 -4.68 18.55
N PRO A 47 -6.39 -4.98 19.80
CA PRO A 47 -7.04 -6.24 20.11
C PRO A 47 -8.45 -6.16 19.53
N PHE A 48 -8.60 -6.52 18.25
CA PHE A 48 -9.86 -6.77 17.54
C PHE A 48 -10.60 -7.98 18.14
N LYS A 49 -10.71 -8.01 19.47
CA LYS A 49 -11.29 -9.08 20.29
C LYS A 49 -12.79 -9.26 20.04
N HIS A 50 -13.45 -8.23 19.49
CA HIS A 50 -14.90 -8.19 19.30
C HIS A 50 -15.28 -7.83 17.86
N CYS A 51 -14.73 -8.57 16.87
CA CYS A 51 -15.12 -8.42 15.48
C CYS A 51 -16.64 -8.60 15.27
N HIS A 52 -17.30 -7.54 14.83
CA HIS A 52 -18.72 -7.48 14.54
C HIS A 52 -19.02 -8.03 13.14
N ARG A 53 -18.75 -9.34 12.93
CA ARG A 53 -18.81 -10.00 11.61
C ARG A 53 -20.12 -9.79 10.83
N GLY A 54 -21.28 -9.81 11.52
CA GLY A 54 -22.57 -9.61 10.86
C GLY A 54 -22.72 -8.20 10.28
N GLU A 55 -22.28 -7.19 11.02
CA GLU A 55 -22.26 -5.80 10.58
C GLU A 55 -21.24 -5.60 9.46
N LEU A 56 -20.04 -6.17 9.60
CA LEU A 56 -18.99 -6.16 8.59
C LEU A 56 -19.51 -6.57 7.21
N ILE A 57 -20.11 -7.76 7.12
CA ILE A 57 -20.62 -8.32 5.86
C ILE A 57 -21.72 -7.42 5.29
N GLN A 58 -22.63 -6.93 6.14
CA GLN A 58 -23.67 -6.02 5.70
C GLN A 58 -23.08 -4.71 5.12
N LEU A 59 -22.11 -4.13 5.80
CA LEU A 59 -21.45 -2.89 5.40
C LEU A 59 -20.67 -3.06 4.08
N PHE A 60 -20.01 -4.20 3.87
CA PHE A 60 -19.36 -4.52 2.59
C PHE A 60 -20.33 -4.40 1.43
N HIS A 61 -21.47 -5.08 1.49
CA HIS A 61 -22.43 -5.05 0.38
C HIS A 61 -23.15 -3.69 0.26
N GLN A 62 -23.56 -3.10 1.38
CA GLN A 62 -24.37 -1.89 1.40
C GLN A 62 -23.61 -0.63 0.96
N TYR A 63 -22.33 -0.52 1.32
CA TYR A 63 -21.51 0.67 1.05
C TYR A 63 -20.48 0.41 -0.04
N CYS A 64 -19.56 -0.52 0.17
CA CYS A 64 -18.43 -0.74 -0.73
C CYS A 64 -18.89 -1.39 -2.05
N GLY A 65 -19.61 -2.50 -1.96
CA GLY A 65 -20.19 -3.23 -3.09
C GLY A 65 -21.16 -2.36 -3.87
N LYS A 66 -22.13 -1.71 -3.21
CA LYS A 66 -23.09 -0.81 -3.88
C LYS A 66 -22.39 0.26 -4.74
N ARG A 67 -21.36 0.93 -4.20
CA ARG A 67 -20.60 1.94 -4.94
C ARG A 67 -19.85 1.30 -6.12
N PHE A 68 -19.16 0.19 -5.88
CA PHE A 68 -18.43 -0.54 -6.91
C PHE A 68 -19.33 -0.99 -8.06
N HIS A 69 -20.50 -1.58 -7.76
CA HIS A 69 -21.47 -2.00 -8.76
C HIS A 69 -21.96 -0.83 -9.61
N ALA A 70 -22.19 0.34 -9.01
CA ALA A 70 -22.60 1.55 -9.72
C ALA A 70 -21.51 2.05 -10.68
N GLU A 71 -20.24 2.09 -10.24
CA GLU A 71 -19.12 2.48 -11.11
C GLU A 71 -18.88 1.45 -12.23
N MET A 72 -18.95 0.15 -11.92
CA MET A 72 -18.79 -0.93 -12.90
C MET A 72 -19.92 -0.98 -13.94
N HIS A 73 -21.13 -0.54 -13.61
CA HIS A 73 -22.23 -0.43 -14.57
C HIS A 73 -21.95 0.62 -15.66
N GLY A 74 -21.11 1.61 -15.36
CA GLY A 74 -20.64 2.60 -16.34
C GLY A 74 -19.56 2.07 -17.28
N ILE A 75 -19.03 0.86 -17.05
CA ILE A 75 -18.00 0.24 -17.88
C ILE A 75 -18.65 -0.80 -18.79
N HIS A 76 -18.34 -0.72 -20.08
CA HIS A 76 -18.82 -1.71 -21.03
C HIS A 76 -18.25 -3.10 -20.69
N LYS A 77 -19.07 -4.15 -20.79
CA LYS A 77 -18.70 -5.51 -20.34
C LYS A 77 -17.40 -6.03 -20.96
N ASN A 78 -17.13 -5.67 -22.21
CA ASN A 78 -15.89 -6.06 -22.91
C ASN A 78 -14.62 -5.45 -22.29
N ASP A 79 -14.76 -4.37 -21.51
CA ASP A 79 -13.65 -3.65 -20.88
C ASP A 79 -13.43 -4.07 -19.42
N TRP A 80 -14.26 -4.98 -18.87
CA TRP A 80 -14.10 -5.46 -17.49
C TRP A 80 -12.75 -6.13 -17.25
N CYS A 81 -12.18 -6.78 -18.27
CA CYS A 81 -10.90 -7.47 -18.18
C CYS A 81 -9.68 -6.59 -18.49
N VAL A 82 -9.90 -5.30 -18.75
CA VAL A 82 -8.84 -4.37 -19.11
C VAL A 82 -8.48 -3.54 -17.88
N LEU A 83 -7.38 -3.89 -17.22
CA LEU A 83 -6.99 -3.35 -15.90
C LEU A 83 -7.03 -1.82 -15.84
N LYS A 84 -6.54 -1.11 -16.88
CA LYS A 84 -6.56 0.38 -16.91
C LYS A 84 -7.96 0.99 -16.75
N HIS A 85 -9.02 0.28 -17.14
CA HIS A 85 -10.39 0.77 -17.03
C HIS A 85 -10.98 0.57 -15.64
N ILE A 86 -10.52 -0.45 -14.90
CA ILE A 86 -11.11 -0.84 -13.62
C ILE A 86 -10.22 -0.53 -12.40
N ILE A 87 -8.91 -0.32 -12.58
CA ILE A 87 -7.92 -0.24 -11.49
C ILE A 87 -8.28 0.80 -10.42
N ARG A 88 -8.76 1.98 -10.84
CA ARG A 88 -9.18 3.05 -9.91
C ARG A 88 -10.40 2.62 -9.08
N ILE A 89 -11.37 1.97 -9.72
CA ILE A 89 -12.62 1.54 -9.09
C ILE A 89 -12.33 0.40 -8.11
N TYR A 90 -11.48 -0.53 -8.51
CA TYR A 90 -11.05 -1.64 -7.67
C TYR A 90 -10.23 -1.15 -6.46
N ASN A 91 -9.31 -0.19 -6.65
CA ASN A 91 -8.60 0.43 -5.53
C ASN A 91 -9.55 1.10 -4.54
N ASN A 92 -10.55 1.84 -5.02
CA ASN A 92 -11.56 2.45 -4.15
C ASN A 92 -12.37 1.40 -3.37
N LEU A 93 -12.67 0.25 -4.00
CA LEU A 93 -13.30 -0.89 -3.33
C LEU A 93 -12.42 -1.41 -2.20
N THR A 94 -11.13 -1.65 -2.47
CA THR A 94 -10.17 -2.14 -1.47
C THR A 94 -10.05 -1.21 -0.27
N VAL A 95 -9.85 0.08 -0.51
CA VAL A 95 -9.77 1.09 0.58
C VAL A 95 -11.08 1.14 1.37
N CYS A 96 -12.24 1.04 0.71
CA CYS A 96 -13.52 1.01 1.40
C CYS A 96 -13.66 -0.23 2.30
N VAL A 97 -13.30 -1.40 1.79
CA VAL A 97 -13.36 -2.67 2.53
C VAL A 97 -12.44 -2.61 3.75
N GLU A 98 -11.19 -2.17 3.59
CA GLU A 98 -10.24 -2.00 4.68
C GLU A 98 -10.77 -1.07 5.78
N LEU A 99 -11.33 0.09 5.40
CA LEU A 99 -11.97 1.02 6.35
C LEU A 99 -13.15 0.38 7.09
N VAL A 100 -14.05 -0.30 6.37
CA VAL A 100 -15.22 -0.97 6.97
C VAL A 100 -14.79 -2.10 7.90
N THR A 101 -13.72 -2.81 7.55
CA THR A 101 -13.11 -3.83 8.40
C THR A 101 -12.62 -3.26 9.72
N GLY A 102 -11.87 -2.16 9.68
CA GLY A 102 -11.45 -1.44 10.89
C GLY A 102 -12.63 -0.90 11.71
N LEU A 103 -13.66 -0.34 11.07
CA LEU A 103 -14.86 0.17 11.75
C LEU A 103 -15.72 -0.91 12.42
N SER A 104 -15.59 -2.17 11.97
CA SER A 104 -16.32 -3.31 12.53
C SER A 104 -15.49 -4.06 13.58
N ASP A 105 -14.39 -3.46 14.05
CA ASP A 105 -13.45 -4.06 14.99
C ASP A 105 -12.90 -5.43 14.52
N CYS A 106 -12.70 -5.58 13.21
CA CYS A 106 -12.13 -6.78 12.60
C CYS A 106 -10.75 -6.47 12.00
N TYR A 107 -9.85 -7.46 11.97
CA TYR A 107 -8.55 -7.32 11.31
C TYR A 107 -8.69 -7.40 9.79
N PHE A 108 -7.87 -6.65 9.05
CA PHE A 108 -7.78 -6.71 7.59
C PHE A 108 -6.39 -7.25 7.21
N PRO A 109 -6.28 -8.16 6.22
CA PRO A 109 -7.36 -8.89 5.57
C PRO A 109 -7.88 -10.05 6.45
N ASN A 110 -9.10 -10.53 6.23
CA ASN A 110 -9.67 -11.72 6.89
C ASN A 110 -10.49 -12.58 5.91
N THR A 111 -11.07 -13.70 6.38
CA THR A 111 -11.85 -14.62 5.53
C THR A 111 -13.09 -13.97 4.90
N ASP A 112 -13.78 -13.07 5.60
CA ASP A 112 -14.96 -12.38 5.07
C ASP A 112 -14.58 -11.38 3.97
N VAL A 113 -13.43 -10.72 4.12
CA VAL A 113 -12.83 -9.88 3.07
C VAL A 113 -12.55 -10.71 1.82
N GLN A 114 -11.91 -11.89 2.00
CA GLN A 114 -11.63 -12.80 0.90
C GLN A 114 -12.92 -13.25 0.18
N ASP A 115 -13.92 -13.71 0.93
CA ASP A 115 -15.21 -14.16 0.37
C ASP A 115 -15.90 -13.04 -0.41
N PHE A 116 -15.87 -11.82 0.10
CA PHE A 116 -16.42 -10.66 -0.58
C PHE A 116 -15.69 -10.35 -1.90
N PHE A 117 -14.36 -10.40 -1.92
CA PHE A 117 -13.61 -10.22 -3.16
C PHE A 117 -13.85 -11.35 -4.17
N VAL A 118 -13.98 -12.60 -3.72
CA VAL A 118 -14.36 -13.74 -4.59
C VAL A 118 -15.75 -13.52 -5.19
N TYR A 119 -16.70 -13.00 -4.41
CA TYR A 119 -18.02 -12.61 -4.91
C TYR A 119 -17.92 -11.53 -6.01
N ILE A 120 -17.09 -10.50 -5.82
CA ILE A 120 -16.87 -9.46 -6.84
C ILE A 120 -16.23 -10.06 -8.10
N HIS A 121 -15.19 -10.90 -7.95
CA HIS A 121 -14.51 -11.56 -9.06
C HIS A 121 -15.43 -12.48 -9.85
N SER A 122 -16.27 -13.29 -9.18
CA SER A 122 -17.24 -14.13 -9.87
C SER A 122 -18.32 -13.33 -10.62
N THR A 123 -18.66 -12.13 -10.13
CA THR A 123 -19.66 -11.26 -10.76
C THR A 123 -19.14 -10.58 -12.04
N TYR A 124 -17.92 -10.02 -12.01
CA TYR A 124 -17.40 -9.17 -13.09
C TYR A 124 -16.24 -9.78 -13.89
N PHE A 125 -15.47 -10.68 -13.30
CA PHE A 125 -14.18 -11.10 -13.85
C PHE A 125 -14.10 -12.60 -14.19
N GLN A 126 -15.19 -13.36 -14.01
CA GLN A 126 -15.25 -14.82 -14.29
C GLN A 126 -14.79 -15.26 -15.69
N ASN A 127 -14.91 -14.39 -16.69
CA ASN A 127 -14.55 -14.67 -18.09
C ASN A 127 -13.27 -13.95 -18.52
N CYS A 128 -12.56 -13.31 -17.59
CA CYS A 128 -11.28 -12.72 -17.89
C CYS A 128 -10.24 -13.82 -17.96
N THR A 129 -9.61 -13.97 -19.11
CA THR A 129 -8.44 -14.82 -19.25
C THR A 129 -7.30 -14.19 -18.48
N GLU A 130 -6.66 -14.99 -17.63
CA GLU A 130 -5.38 -14.64 -17.03
C GLU A 130 -4.36 -14.59 -18.18
N ILE A 131 -4.07 -13.39 -18.68
CA ILE A 131 -2.87 -13.18 -19.49
C ILE A 131 -1.74 -13.12 -18.48
N GLU A 132 -1.36 -14.28 -17.97
CA GLU A 132 -0.07 -14.44 -17.34
C GLU A 132 0.95 -14.27 -18.48
N GLU A 133 1.36 -13.03 -18.73
CA GLU A 133 2.67 -12.81 -19.32
C GLU A 133 3.66 -13.37 -18.30
N LEU A 134 3.89 -14.68 -18.37
CA LEU A 134 5.04 -15.31 -17.76
C LEU A 134 6.21 -14.41 -18.13
N LEU A 135 6.73 -13.67 -17.14
CA LEU A 135 8.00 -12.97 -17.22
C LEU A 135 9.05 -14.06 -17.38
N LYS A 136 9.14 -14.55 -18.60
CA LYS A 136 10.04 -15.62 -18.96
C LYS A 136 11.40 -14.98 -18.95
N ASP A 137 12.26 -15.50 -18.09
CA ASP A 137 13.64 -15.04 -18.03
C ASP A 137 14.24 -15.00 -19.43
N ALA A 138 15.03 -13.96 -19.68
CA ALA A 138 15.79 -13.86 -20.91
C ALA A 138 16.62 -15.16 -21.08
N PRO A 139 16.78 -15.67 -22.31
CA PRO A 139 17.62 -16.84 -22.54
C PRO A 139 18.98 -16.69 -21.89
N THR A 140 19.51 -17.75 -21.27
CA THR A 140 20.76 -17.72 -20.51
C THR A 140 21.92 -17.10 -21.30
N SER A 141 21.98 -17.34 -22.62
CA SER A 141 23.00 -16.76 -23.51
C SER A 141 22.96 -15.22 -23.57
N LEU A 142 21.76 -14.64 -23.54
CA LEU A 142 21.55 -13.19 -23.53
C LEU A 142 21.94 -12.58 -22.18
N VAL A 143 21.54 -13.23 -21.08
CA VAL A 143 21.94 -12.82 -19.72
C VAL A 143 23.46 -12.82 -19.58
N VAL A 144 24.12 -13.89 -20.01
CA VAL A 144 25.59 -14.02 -20.00
C VAL A 144 26.27 -12.93 -20.85
N ALA A 145 25.78 -12.68 -22.06
CA ALA A 145 26.34 -11.62 -22.90
C ALA A 145 26.20 -10.21 -22.28
N LEU A 146 25.06 -9.91 -21.65
CA LEU A 146 24.80 -8.60 -21.04
C LEU A 146 25.50 -8.40 -19.68
N THR A 147 25.96 -9.46 -19.04
CA THR A 147 26.58 -9.40 -17.69
C THR A 147 28.10 -9.52 -17.72
N ILE A 148 28.67 -10.17 -18.74
CA ILE A 148 30.12 -10.40 -18.84
C ILE A 148 30.82 -9.31 -19.68
N ILE A 149 30.09 -8.59 -20.52
CA ILE A 149 30.61 -7.41 -21.26
C ILE A 149 30.63 -6.20 -20.33
#